data_AF-A0A9X9SHG6-F1
#
_entry.id   AF-A0A9X9SHG6-F1
#
_cell.length_a   1.000
_cell.length_b   1.000
_cell.length_c   1.000
_cell.angle_alpha   90.00
_cell.angle_beta   90.00
_cell.angle_gamma   90.00
#
_symmetry.space_group_name_H-M   'P 1'
#
loop_
_entity.id
_entity.type
_entity.pdbx_description
1 polymer ?
#
loop_
_entity_poly.entity_id
_entity_poly.type
_entity_poly.pdbx_seq_one_letter_code
_entity_poly.pdbx_strand_id
1 'polypeptide(L)'
;MKDKLSEPLHYYTKGWSNSFDLDKIRQFSKQNMSSYKYQYHFENNILKAVKSGSEFLLKETVEHFSNSIVPIISGDELRSEKNYSIIIYDRLSQATIQAGLDIETAYRARDRFIKETESTISLNEVLKLRDTAILFYTQQVHSLKRHLGTPHSQTIVAVIRYLENNLNRFIKTEEIAKECHMSESKLRKLFKQEKHITIQQYFLNFKNRSC
;
A
#
# COMPACT_ATOMS: atom_id res chain seq x y z
N MET A 1 -32.54 -3.73 -15.34
CA MET A 1 -31.67 -3.36 -14.21
C MET A 1 -31.88 -1.88 -13.94
N LYS A 2 -32.11 -1.47 -12.68
CA LYS A 2 -32.04 -0.03 -12.34
C LYS A 2 -30.60 0.42 -12.55
N ASP A 3 -30.40 1.50 -13.29
CA ASP A 3 -29.11 2.14 -13.41
C ASP A 3 -28.63 2.55 -12.01
N LYS A 4 -27.49 1.97 -11.58
CA LYS A 4 -26.89 2.27 -10.28
C LYS A 4 -26.19 3.64 -10.27
N LEU A 5 -26.01 4.23 -11.44
CA LEU A 5 -25.53 5.60 -11.66
C LEU A 5 -26.70 6.48 -12.12
N SER A 6 -27.78 6.49 -11.35
CA SER A 6 -29.02 7.18 -11.69
C SER A 6 -28.82 8.68 -12.03
N GLU A 7 -29.74 9.26 -12.82
CA GLU A 7 -29.74 10.70 -13.18
C GLU A 7 -29.50 11.67 -12.00
N PRO A 8 -30.06 11.46 -10.78
CA PRO A 8 -29.74 12.29 -9.62
C PRO A 8 -28.24 12.34 -9.26
N LEU A 9 -27.52 11.23 -9.39
CA LEU A 9 -26.07 11.17 -9.13
C LEU A 9 -25.30 11.91 -10.22
N HIS A 10 -25.71 11.77 -11.48
CA HIS A 10 -25.12 12.51 -12.59
C HIS A 10 -25.30 14.02 -12.44
N TYR A 11 -26.49 14.47 -12.04
CA TYR A 11 -26.77 15.87 -11.77
C TYR A 11 -25.90 16.42 -10.64
N TYR A 12 -25.85 15.71 -9.50
CA TYR A 12 -25.01 16.11 -8.37
C TYR A 12 -23.51 16.16 -8.74
N THR A 13 -23.04 15.15 -9.47
CA THR A 13 -21.64 15.09 -9.95
C THR A 13 -21.31 16.29 -10.83
N LYS A 14 -22.21 16.66 -11.75
CA LYS A 14 -22.03 17.85 -12.60
C LYS A 14 -21.94 19.14 -11.77
N GLY A 15 -22.79 19.28 -10.76
CA GLY A 15 -22.72 20.41 -9.83
C GLY A 15 -21.39 20.48 -9.08
N TRP A 16 -20.92 19.35 -8.55
CA TRP A 16 -19.63 19.26 -7.86
C TRP A 16 -18.45 19.57 -8.79
N SER A 17 -18.42 19.02 -10.01
CA SER A 17 -17.38 19.29 -11.01
C SER A 17 -17.27 20.77 -11.34
N ASN A 18 -18.41 21.44 -11.57
CA ASN A 18 -18.42 22.87 -11.83
C ASN A 18 -17.82 23.68 -10.65
N SER A 19 -18.18 23.31 -9.41
CA SER A 19 -17.62 23.95 -8.21
C SER A 19 -16.11 23.73 -8.11
N PHE A 20 -15.65 22.50 -8.36
CA PHE A 20 -14.24 22.15 -8.31
C PHE A 20 -13.41 22.90 -9.35
N ASP A 21 -13.93 23.06 -10.58
CA ASP A 21 -13.27 23.81 -11.64
C ASP A 21 -13.11 25.30 -11.27
N LEU A 22 -14.13 25.90 -10.64
CA LEU A 22 -14.05 27.27 -10.13
C LEU A 22 -12.99 27.41 -9.04
N ASP A 23 -12.89 26.45 -8.11
CA ASP A 23 -11.87 26.46 -7.07
C ASP A 23 -10.46 26.26 -7.63
N LYS A 24 -10.31 25.44 -8.66
CA LYS A 24 -9.05 25.25 -9.38
C LYS A 24 -8.55 26.56 -9.98
N ILE A 25 -9.43 27.31 -10.66
CA ILE A 25 -9.12 28.63 -11.23
C ILE A 25 -8.67 29.60 -10.12
N ARG A 26 -9.38 29.61 -8.98
CA ARG A 26 -8.99 30.43 -7.82
C ARG A 26 -7.62 30.05 -7.26
N GLN A 27 -7.30 28.76 -7.14
CA GLN A 27 -6.02 28.30 -6.62
C GLN A 27 -4.84 28.55 -7.57
N PHE A 28 -5.05 28.51 -8.89
CA PHE A 28 -4.01 28.87 -9.88
C PHE A 28 -3.55 30.31 -9.70
N SER A 29 -4.45 31.23 -9.34
CA SER A 29 -4.08 32.62 -9.06
C SER A 29 -3.23 32.80 -7.79
N LYS A 30 -3.21 31.81 -6.89
CA LYS A 30 -2.54 31.85 -5.57
C LYS A 30 -1.19 31.09 -5.49
N GLN A 31 -0.59 30.66 -6.60
CA GLN A 31 0.72 29.94 -6.63
C GLN A 31 0.84 28.66 -5.75
N ASN A 32 -0.26 27.99 -5.38
CA ASN A 32 -0.23 26.75 -4.56
C ASN A 32 0.14 25.44 -5.32
N MET A 33 0.48 25.52 -6.61
CA MET A 33 0.68 24.35 -7.48
C MET A 33 1.90 23.49 -7.08
N SER A 34 2.88 24.05 -6.37
CA SER A 34 4.12 23.35 -5.99
C SER A 34 3.93 22.38 -4.81
N SER A 35 2.99 22.67 -3.89
CA SER A 35 2.81 21.90 -2.65
C SER A 35 2.29 20.48 -2.90
N TYR A 36 1.24 20.32 -3.72
CA TYR A 36 0.69 18.99 -4.02
C TYR A 36 1.66 18.07 -4.77
N LYS A 37 2.44 18.63 -5.71
CA LYS A 37 3.46 17.85 -6.44
C LYS A 37 4.52 17.33 -5.48
N TYR A 38 4.98 18.17 -4.56
CA TYR A 38 5.97 17.79 -3.57
C TYR A 38 5.42 16.71 -2.61
N GLN A 39 4.20 16.89 -2.08
CA GLN A 39 3.53 15.88 -1.26
C GLN A 39 3.41 14.54 -1.99
N TYR A 40 2.97 14.54 -3.25
CA TYR A 40 2.88 13.32 -4.06
C TYR A 40 4.23 12.59 -4.19
N HIS A 41 5.33 13.33 -4.40
CA HIS A 41 6.67 12.74 -4.48
C HIS A 41 7.13 12.20 -3.13
N PHE A 42 6.90 12.92 -2.04
CA PHE A 42 7.23 12.50 -0.68
C PHE A 42 6.53 11.18 -0.33
N GLU A 43 5.21 11.12 -0.47
CA GLU A 43 4.40 9.94 -0.17
C GLU A 43 4.89 8.74 -0.99
N ASN A 44 5.15 8.93 -2.29
CA ASN A 44 5.60 7.84 -3.14
C ASN A 44 7.02 7.35 -2.80
N ASN A 45 7.90 8.22 -2.33
CA ASN A 45 9.24 7.80 -1.88
C ASN A 45 9.15 7.01 -0.57
N ILE A 46 8.31 7.44 0.38
CA ILE A 46 8.05 6.66 1.60
C ILE A 46 7.49 5.29 1.24
N LEU A 47 6.51 5.20 0.34
CA LEU A 47 5.95 3.92 -0.09
C LEU A 47 6.98 3.03 -0.79
N LYS A 48 7.89 3.59 -1.59
CA LYS A 48 9.00 2.84 -2.19
C LYS A 48 9.95 2.29 -1.13
N ALA A 49 10.32 3.11 -0.15
CA ALA A 49 11.18 2.69 0.96
C ALA A 49 10.52 1.55 1.76
N VAL A 50 9.24 1.70 2.12
CA VAL A 50 8.46 0.68 2.83
C VAL A 50 8.38 -0.63 2.01
N LYS A 51 8.05 -0.56 0.72
CA LYS A 51 8.02 -1.73 -0.19
C LYS A 51 9.38 -2.41 -0.33
N SER A 52 10.47 -1.67 -0.15
CA SER A 52 11.82 -2.23 -0.16
C SER A 52 12.10 -3.03 1.11
N GLY A 53 11.45 -2.74 2.24
CA GLY A 53 11.78 -3.32 3.54
C GLY A 53 13.16 -2.89 4.05
N SER A 54 13.65 -1.74 3.60
CA SER A 54 14.94 -1.17 4.01
C SER A 54 14.72 0.02 4.92
N GLU A 55 15.03 -0.15 6.21
CA GLU A 55 15.01 0.96 7.16
C GLU A 55 16.06 2.04 6.82
N PHE A 56 17.16 1.65 6.18
CA PHE A 56 18.18 2.59 5.71
C PHE A 56 17.60 3.54 4.66
N LEU A 57 16.96 3.00 3.61
CA LEU A 57 16.33 3.80 2.57
C LEU A 57 15.18 4.67 3.13
N LEU A 58 14.48 4.16 4.16
CA LEU A 58 13.47 4.93 4.87
C LEU A 58 14.08 6.14 5.57
N LYS A 59 15.20 5.98 6.29
CA LYS A 59 15.91 7.09 6.94
C LYS A 59 16.37 8.15 5.93
N GLU A 60 17.00 7.74 4.84
CA GLU A 60 17.39 8.66 3.75
C GLU A 60 16.18 9.42 3.20
N THR A 61 15.05 8.72 3.01
CA THR A 61 13.81 9.35 2.53
C THR A 61 13.27 10.37 3.53
N VAL A 62 13.33 10.12 4.84
CA VAL A 62 12.87 11.09 5.84
C VAL A 62 13.81 12.29 5.89
N GLU A 63 15.12 12.09 5.84
CA GLU A 63 16.13 13.16 5.84
C GLU A 63 16.01 14.08 4.61
N HIS A 64 15.75 13.52 3.43
CA HIS A 64 15.57 14.30 2.21
C HIS A 64 14.29 15.14 2.18
N PHE A 65 13.29 14.80 3.00
CA PHE A 65 11.96 15.42 2.97
C PHE A 65 11.55 16.01 4.33
N SER A 66 12.48 16.15 5.28
CA SER A 66 12.22 16.60 6.66
C SER A 66 11.60 18.00 6.77
N ASN A 67 11.62 18.79 5.69
CA ASN A 67 11.04 20.13 5.62
C ASN A 67 9.61 20.15 5.05
N SER A 68 8.94 19.00 4.96
CA SER A 68 7.58 18.88 4.40
C SER A 68 6.54 19.45 5.35
N ILE A 69 5.95 20.59 4.99
CA ILE A 69 4.72 21.08 5.61
C ILE A 69 3.56 20.34 4.96
N VAL A 70 2.82 19.54 5.74
CA VAL A 70 1.52 19.01 5.29
C VAL A 70 0.57 20.19 5.18
N PRO A 71 -0.09 20.41 4.03
CA PRO A 71 -1.01 21.52 3.89
C PRO A 71 -2.17 21.37 4.88
N ILE A 72 -2.50 22.43 5.61
CA ILE A 72 -3.67 22.47 6.51
C ILE A 72 -4.92 22.55 5.64
N ILE A 73 -5.71 21.47 5.60
CA ILE A 73 -6.88 21.34 4.70
C ILE A 73 -8.17 21.82 5.37
N SER A 74 -8.32 21.61 6.69
CA SER A 74 -9.61 21.80 7.38
C SER A 74 -9.69 23.03 8.29
N GLY A 75 -8.63 23.85 8.35
CA GLY A 75 -8.51 24.97 9.30
C GLY A 75 -8.20 24.56 10.75
N ASP A 76 -8.43 23.30 11.10
CA ASP A 76 -7.96 22.63 12.32
C ASP A 76 -6.75 21.75 11.97
N GLU A 77 -5.60 22.07 12.57
CA GLU A 77 -4.33 21.37 12.35
C GLU A 77 -4.40 19.90 12.80
N LEU A 78 -4.95 19.64 13.99
CA LEU A 78 -5.08 18.28 14.53
C LEU A 78 -5.99 17.43 13.64
N ARG A 79 -7.14 17.96 13.25
CA ARG A 79 -8.07 17.25 12.36
C ARG A 79 -7.43 16.97 10.99
N SER A 80 -6.72 17.95 10.43
CA SER A 80 -6.04 17.80 9.15
C SER A 80 -4.98 16.69 9.21
N GLU A 81 -4.21 16.63 10.30
CA GLU A 81 -3.17 15.63 10.51
C GLU A 81 -3.70 14.22 10.77
N LYS A 82 -4.83 14.10 11.49
CA LYS A 82 -5.54 12.81 11.60
C LYS A 82 -5.99 12.31 10.24
N ASN A 83 -6.66 13.15 9.46
CA ASN A 83 -7.16 12.80 8.12
C ASN A 83 -6.01 12.36 7.21
N TYR A 84 -4.90 13.10 7.21
CA TYR A 84 -3.72 12.76 6.45
C TYR A 84 -3.11 11.42 6.89
N SER A 85 -2.97 11.20 8.20
CA SER A 85 -2.41 9.95 8.73
C SER A 85 -3.25 8.73 8.35
N ILE A 86 -4.58 8.85 8.34
CA ILE A 86 -5.49 7.78 7.88
C ILE A 86 -5.27 7.43 6.40
N ILE A 87 -5.10 8.43 5.54
CA ILE A 87 -4.77 8.23 4.12
C ILE A 87 -3.43 7.48 3.98
N ILE A 88 -2.42 7.85 4.77
CA ILE A 88 -1.13 7.19 4.78
C ILE A 88 -1.23 5.73 5.23
N TYR A 89 -2.02 5.42 6.28
CA TYR A 89 -2.21 4.04 6.72
C TYR A 89 -2.81 3.16 5.63
N ASP A 90 -3.82 3.65 4.91
CA ASP A 90 -4.39 2.91 3.79
C ASP A 90 -3.35 2.65 2.69
N ARG A 91 -2.61 3.69 2.28
CA ARG A 91 -1.57 3.55 1.25
C ARG A 91 -0.45 2.60 1.66
N LEU A 92 -0.02 2.62 2.93
CA LEU A 92 0.97 1.68 3.47
C LEU A 92 0.43 0.25 3.42
N SER A 93 -0.82 0.04 3.82
CA SER A 93 -1.45 -1.29 3.78
C SER A 93 -1.52 -1.83 2.34
N GLN A 94 -1.98 -1.03 1.38
CA GLN A 94 -2.02 -1.42 -0.04
C GLN A 94 -0.61 -1.67 -0.60
N ALA A 95 0.33 -0.79 -0.29
CA ALA A 95 1.69 -0.91 -0.78
C ALA A 95 2.39 -2.16 -0.25
N THR A 96 2.18 -2.48 1.02
CA THR A 96 2.75 -3.70 1.62
C THR A 96 2.05 -4.95 1.13
N ILE A 97 0.72 -4.95 0.91
CA ILE A 97 -0.01 -6.04 0.23
C ILE A 97 0.50 -6.26 -1.20
N GLN A 98 0.87 -5.21 -1.93
CA GLN A 98 1.49 -5.35 -3.26
C GLN A 98 2.95 -5.82 -3.18
N ALA A 99 3.68 -5.42 -2.14
CA ALA A 99 4.92 -6.07 -1.75
C ALA A 99 4.66 -7.42 -1.07
N GLY A 100 3.39 -7.87 -1.10
CA GLY A 100 2.76 -9.17 -0.86
C GLY A 100 2.24 -9.47 0.56
N LEU A 101 2.37 -8.54 1.51
CA LEU A 101 2.10 -8.79 2.93
C LEU A 101 0.69 -9.38 3.04
N ASP A 102 0.49 -10.35 3.95
CA ASP A 102 -0.82 -10.94 4.16
C ASP A 102 -1.88 -9.84 4.37
N ILE A 103 -3.01 -9.99 3.67
CA ILE A 103 -4.08 -8.97 3.61
C ILE A 103 -4.67 -8.76 4.99
N GLU A 104 -4.91 -9.84 5.74
CA GLU A 104 -5.49 -9.75 7.07
C GLU A 104 -4.55 -9.02 8.03
N THR A 105 -3.27 -9.34 8.01
CA THR A 105 -2.23 -8.66 8.80
C THR A 105 -2.14 -7.18 8.44
N ALA A 106 -2.13 -6.85 7.15
CA ALA A 106 -2.05 -5.47 6.68
C ALA A 106 -3.29 -4.65 7.12
N TYR A 107 -4.50 -5.16 6.89
CA TYR A 107 -5.72 -4.42 7.26
C TYR A 107 -5.97 -4.37 8.77
N ARG A 108 -5.65 -5.42 9.54
CA ARG A 108 -5.72 -5.35 11.01
C ARG A 108 -4.79 -4.28 11.58
N ALA A 109 -3.57 -4.18 11.04
CA ALA A 109 -2.64 -3.12 11.44
C ALA A 109 -3.17 -1.73 11.08
N ARG A 110 -3.68 -1.55 9.84
CA ARG A 110 -4.32 -0.30 9.40
C ARG A 110 -5.45 0.12 10.34
N ASP A 111 -6.39 -0.77 10.60
CA ASP A 111 -7.59 -0.46 11.40
C ASP A 111 -7.22 -0.13 12.86
N ARG A 112 -6.19 -0.79 13.39
CA ARG A 112 -5.63 -0.46 14.71
C ARG A 112 -5.04 0.95 14.73
N PHE A 113 -4.19 1.31 13.77
CA PHE A 113 -3.62 2.66 13.68
C PHE A 113 -4.71 3.72 13.49
N ILE A 114 -5.73 3.47 12.68
CA ILE A 114 -6.89 4.36 12.52
C ILE A 114 -7.57 4.60 13.88
N LYS A 115 -7.87 3.52 14.62
CA LYS A 115 -8.55 3.61 15.93
C LYS A 115 -7.74 4.41 16.96
N GLU A 116 -6.44 4.17 17.05
CA GLU A 116 -5.54 4.88 17.97
C GLU A 116 -5.43 6.37 17.60
N THR A 117 -5.32 6.69 16.30
CA THR A 117 -5.27 8.08 15.80
C THR A 117 -6.58 8.83 16.03
N GLU A 118 -7.73 8.20 15.82
CA GLU A 118 -9.04 8.82 16.09
C GLU A 118 -9.20 9.18 17.58
N SER A 119 -8.74 8.31 18.48
CA SER A 119 -8.85 8.48 19.93
C SER A 119 -7.90 9.55 20.50
N THR A 120 -6.85 9.88 19.76
CA THR A 120 -5.79 10.79 20.20
C THR A 120 -6.22 12.26 20.12
N ILE A 121 -5.87 13.09 21.10
CA ILE A 121 -6.16 14.54 21.09
C ILE A 121 -4.90 15.42 20.93
N SER A 122 -3.74 14.80 20.79
CA SER A 122 -2.44 15.47 20.69
C SER A 122 -1.89 15.35 19.28
N LEU A 123 -1.50 16.48 18.69
CA LEU A 123 -0.85 16.52 17.38
C LEU A 123 0.42 15.65 17.34
N ASN A 124 1.28 15.77 18.37
CA ASN A 124 2.52 15.02 18.45
C ASN A 124 2.30 13.50 18.50
N GLU A 125 1.24 13.05 19.19
CA GLU A 125 0.92 11.63 19.24
C GLU A 125 0.38 11.11 17.89
N VAL A 126 -0.37 11.92 17.13
CA VAL A 126 -0.77 11.56 15.76
C VAL A 126 0.45 11.40 14.85
N LEU A 127 1.39 12.35 14.90
CA LEU A 127 2.64 12.28 14.14
C LEU A 127 3.44 11.02 14.49
N LYS A 128 3.60 10.76 15.79
CA LYS A 128 4.30 9.57 16.29
C LYS A 128 3.63 8.27 15.86
N LEU A 129 2.30 8.18 15.87
CA LEU A 129 1.57 7.01 15.37
C LEU A 129 1.79 6.82 13.87
N ARG A 130 1.81 7.90 13.08
CA ARG A 130 2.15 7.84 11.65
C ARG A 130 3.54 7.28 11.41
N ASP A 131 4.55 7.80 12.10
CA ASP A 131 5.93 7.35 11.95
C ASP A 131 6.09 5.89 12.40
N THR A 132 5.40 5.52 13.48
CA THR A 132 5.33 4.13 13.96
C THR A 132 4.74 3.21 12.91
N ALA A 133 3.66 3.61 12.22
CA ALA A 133 3.08 2.80 11.16
C ALA A 133 4.04 2.61 9.99
N ILE A 134 4.71 3.67 9.53
CA ILE A 134 5.68 3.62 8.44
C ILE A 134 6.80 2.62 8.78
N LEU A 135 7.35 2.71 9.98
CA LEU A 135 8.39 1.79 10.46
C LEU A 135 7.87 0.36 10.58
N PHE A 136 6.71 0.16 11.21
CA PHE A 136 6.08 -1.15 11.37
C PHE A 136 5.91 -1.87 10.03
N TYR A 137 5.30 -1.20 9.05
CA TYR A 137 5.09 -1.80 7.72
C TYR A 137 6.41 -2.10 7.00
N THR A 138 7.43 -1.26 7.17
CA THR A 138 8.77 -1.50 6.63
C THR A 138 9.37 -2.79 7.23
N GLN A 139 9.25 -2.96 8.54
CA GLN A 139 9.74 -4.14 9.25
C GLN A 139 8.98 -5.41 8.88
N GLN A 140 7.67 -5.34 8.67
CA GLN A 140 6.87 -6.47 8.19
C GLN A 140 7.34 -6.93 6.80
N VAL A 141 7.58 -5.99 5.88
CA VAL A 141 8.12 -6.33 4.54
C VAL A 141 9.55 -6.86 4.65
N HIS A 142 10.38 -6.28 5.52
CA HIS A 142 11.74 -6.74 5.77
C HIS A 142 11.76 -8.20 6.26
N SER A 143 11.01 -8.50 7.32
CA SER A 143 10.87 -9.82 7.90
C SER A 143 10.43 -10.82 6.84
N LEU A 144 9.39 -10.48 6.07
CA LEU A 144 8.92 -11.33 5.01
C LEU A 144 9.98 -11.61 3.96
N LYS A 145 10.75 -10.61 3.51
CA LYS A 145 11.82 -10.83 2.52
C LYS A 145 12.89 -11.75 3.07
N ARG A 146 13.25 -11.62 4.36
CA ARG A 146 14.17 -12.56 5.02
C ARG A 146 13.60 -13.98 5.06
N HIS A 147 12.31 -14.16 5.35
CA HIS A 147 11.67 -15.48 5.34
C HIS A 147 11.64 -16.12 3.95
N LEU A 148 11.47 -15.32 2.89
CA LEU A 148 11.48 -15.82 1.52
C LEU A 148 12.89 -16.23 1.02
N GLY A 149 13.95 -15.82 1.71
CA GLY A 149 15.34 -16.19 1.41
C GLY A 149 16.01 -15.29 0.37
N THR A 150 16.61 -15.90 -0.67
CA THR A 150 17.27 -15.21 -1.80
C THR A 150 16.41 -14.11 -2.41
N PRO A 151 16.99 -13.08 -3.07
CA PRO A 151 16.22 -12.09 -3.79
C PRO A 151 15.44 -12.76 -4.91
N HIS A 152 14.17 -13.06 -4.64
CA HIS A 152 13.22 -13.56 -5.62
C HIS A 152 12.75 -12.37 -6.47
N SER A 153 12.53 -12.60 -7.76
CA SER A 153 11.82 -11.63 -8.58
C SER A 153 10.46 -11.33 -7.96
N GLN A 154 9.96 -10.11 -8.15
CA GLN A 154 8.63 -9.72 -7.64
C GLN A 154 7.54 -10.68 -8.11
N THR A 155 7.71 -11.27 -9.29
CA THR A 155 6.89 -12.36 -9.81
C THR A 155 6.87 -13.56 -8.87
N ILE A 156 8.03 -14.11 -8.50
CA ILE A 156 8.09 -15.31 -7.65
C ILE A 156 7.56 -15.02 -6.25
N VAL A 157 7.79 -13.82 -5.74
CA VAL A 157 7.18 -13.35 -4.49
C VAL A 157 5.65 -13.33 -4.58
N ALA A 158 5.08 -12.80 -5.67
CA ALA A 158 3.63 -12.76 -5.89
C ALA A 158 3.05 -14.18 -6.02
N VAL A 159 3.73 -15.07 -6.74
CA VAL A 159 3.33 -16.47 -6.92
C VAL A 159 3.28 -17.21 -5.60
N ILE A 160 4.33 -17.10 -4.78
CA ILE A 160 4.38 -17.74 -3.45
C ILE A 160 3.19 -17.30 -2.63
N ARG A 161 2.91 -16.00 -2.58
CA ARG A 161 1.80 -15.48 -1.76
C ARG A 161 0.44 -15.85 -2.29
N TYR A 162 0.28 -15.92 -3.60
CA TYR A 162 -0.93 -16.50 -4.15
C TYR A 162 -1.13 -17.92 -3.65
N LEU A 163 -0.08 -18.73 -3.56
CA LEU A 163 -0.15 -20.07 -2.97
C LEU A 163 -0.48 -20.02 -1.46
N GLU A 164 0.17 -19.14 -0.70
CA GLU A 164 -0.03 -19.00 0.75
C GLU A 164 -1.47 -18.58 1.11
N ASN A 165 -2.02 -17.58 0.39
CA ASN A 165 -3.38 -17.07 0.61
C ASN A 165 -4.47 -18.06 0.18
N ASN A 166 -4.12 -19.14 -0.52
CA ASN A 166 -5.07 -20.07 -1.11
C ASN A 166 -4.82 -21.53 -0.68
N LEU A 167 -4.17 -21.74 0.47
CA LEU A 167 -3.90 -23.07 1.05
C LEU A 167 -5.14 -23.99 1.17
N ASN A 168 -6.31 -23.40 1.36
CA ASN A 168 -7.57 -24.10 1.60
C ASN A 168 -8.25 -24.62 0.31
N ARG A 169 -7.70 -24.30 -0.87
CA ARG A 169 -8.26 -24.75 -2.15
C ARG A 169 -7.20 -25.33 -3.08
N PHE A 170 -7.64 -26.15 -4.02
CA PHE A 170 -6.79 -26.59 -5.12
C PHE A 170 -6.55 -25.42 -6.06
N ILE A 171 -5.29 -25.08 -6.32
CA ILE A 171 -4.91 -23.98 -7.21
C ILE A 171 -4.34 -24.55 -8.50
N LYS A 172 -4.93 -24.20 -9.65
CA LYS A 172 -4.34 -24.50 -10.95
C LYS A 172 -3.24 -23.49 -11.27
N THR A 173 -2.13 -23.97 -11.85
CA THR A 173 -1.04 -23.09 -12.28
C THR A 173 -1.49 -22.03 -13.29
N GLU A 174 -2.54 -22.32 -14.06
CA GLU A 174 -3.19 -21.37 -14.98
C GLU A 174 -3.72 -20.11 -14.25
N GLU A 175 -4.33 -20.28 -13.08
CA GLU A 175 -4.90 -19.16 -12.30
C GLU A 175 -3.79 -18.23 -11.80
N ILE A 176 -2.68 -18.81 -11.34
CA ILE A 176 -1.50 -18.08 -10.89
C ILE A 176 -0.87 -17.31 -12.07
N ALA A 177 -0.78 -17.95 -13.24
CA ALA A 177 -0.23 -17.35 -14.44
C ALA A 177 -1.05 -16.13 -14.90
N LYS A 178 -2.39 -16.21 -14.81
CA LYS A 178 -3.30 -15.09 -15.09
C LYS A 178 -3.10 -13.93 -14.11
N GLU A 179 -3.03 -14.21 -12.82
CA GLU A 179 -2.77 -13.20 -11.79
C GLU A 179 -1.44 -12.47 -12.01
N CYS A 180 -0.42 -13.21 -12.45
CA CYS A 180 0.92 -12.68 -12.71
C CYS A 180 1.10 -12.16 -14.16
N HIS A 181 0.02 -12.04 -14.94
CA HIS A 181 0.02 -11.59 -16.33
C HIS A 181 1.09 -12.25 -17.22
N MET A 182 1.24 -13.58 -17.13
CA MET A 182 2.22 -14.34 -17.91
C MET A 182 1.71 -15.71 -18.35
N SER A 183 2.44 -16.34 -19.28
CA SER A 183 2.14 -17.71 -19.69
C SER A 183 2.58 -18.73 -18.63
N GLU A 184 1.85 -19.84 -18.52
CA GLU A 184 2.20 -20.93 -17.60
C GLU A 184 3.63 -21.44 -17.79
N SER A 185 4.07 -21.63 -19.04
CA SER A 185 5.42 -22.11 -19.34
C SER A 185 6.50 -21.14 -18.82
N LYS A 186 6.28 -19.82 -18.96
CA LYS A 186 7.19 -18.81 -18.43
C LYS A 186 7.20 -18.81 -16.91
N LEU A 187 6.03 -18.88 -16.29
CA LEU A 187 5.87 -18.96 -14.84
C LEU A 187 6.58 -20.20 -14.25
N ARG A 188 6.34 -21.39 -14.80
CA ARG A 188 6.98 -22.64 -14.34
C ARG A 188 8.49 -22.60 -14.49
N LYS A 189 9.00 -22.09 -15.61
CA LYS A 189 10.43 -21.95 -15.86
C LYS A 189 11.08 -21.01 -14.86
N LEU A 190 10.51 -19.82 -14.68
CA LEU A 190 11.01 -18.81 -13.75
C LEU A 190 11.00 -19.34 -12.31
N PHE A 191 9.89 -19.97 -11.89
CA PHE A 191 9.76 -20.50 -10.54
C PHE A 191 10.77 -21.62 -10.27
N LYS A 192 10.94 -22.56 -11.21
CA LYS A 192 11.94 -23.62 -11.08
C LYS A 192 13.38 -23.08 -11.10
N GLN A 193 13.64 -22.01 -11.85
CA GLN A 193 14.96 -21.36 -11.87
C GLN A 193 15.29 -20.69 -10.53
N GLU A 194 14.35 -19.97 -9.93
CA GLU A 194 14.60 -19.20 -8.69
C GLU A 194 14.45 -20.03 -7.42
N LYS A 195 13.55 -21.03 -7.39
CA LYS A 195 13.27 -21.87 -6.22
C LYS A 195 13.86 -23.27 -6.30
N HIS A 196 14.42 -23.66 -7.44
CA HIS A 196 14.97 -25.00 -7.71
C HIS A 196 13.98 -26.17 -7.54
N ILE A 197 12.69 -25.88 -7.32
CA ILE A 197 11.60 -26.85 -7.21
C ILE A 197 10.39 -26.38 -8.03
N THR A 198 9.47 -27.28 -8.33
CA THR A 198 8.22 -26.93 -9.03
C THR A 198 7.23 -26.22 -8.12
N ILE A 199 6.32 -25.45 -8.72
CA ILE A 199 5.20 -24.77 -8.00
C ILE A 199 4.37 -25.78 -7.19
N GLN A 200 4.10 -26.97 -7.74
CA GLN A 200 3.34 -28.03 -7.07
C GLN A 200 4.10 -28.61 -5.87
N GLN A 201 5.39 -28.88 -6.02
CA GLN A 201 6.24 -29.33 -4.91
C GLN A 201 6.33 -28.26 -3.81
N TYR A 202 6.48 -26.99 -4.18
CA TYR A 202 6.49 -25.89 -3.22
C TYR A 202 5.17 -25.82 -2.45
N PHE A 203 4.03 -25.85 -3.15
CA PHE A 203 2.71 -25.81 -2.53
C PHE A 203 2.46 -26.98 -1.57
N LEU A 204 2.85 -28.20 -1.97
CA LEU A 204 2.72 -29.39 -1.12
C LEU A 204 3.61 -29.30 0.13
N ASN A 205 4.87 -28.92 -0.03
CA ASN A 205 5.80 -28.75 1.08
C ASN A 205 5.33 -27.67 2.06
N PHE A 206 4.77 -26.58 1.53
CA PHE A 206 4.24 -25.48 2.32
C PHE A 206 3.00 -25.93 3.11
N LYS A 207 2.04 -26.58 2.45
CA LYS A 207 0.84 -27.12 3.11
C LYS A 207 1.18 -28.10 4.25
N ASN A 208 2.17 -28.97 4.05
CA ASN A 208 2.60 -29.93 5.08
C ASN A 208 3.32 -29.29 6.28
N ARG A 209 3.80 -28.04 6.17
CA ARG A 209 4.44 -27.30 7.28
C ARG A 209 3.46 -26.43 8.05
N SER A 210 2.30 -26.13 7.46
CA SER A 210 1.26 -25.27 8.03
C SER A 210 0.08 -26.05 8.62
N CYS A 211 0.10 -27.38 8.53
CA CYS A 211 -0.78 -28.31 9.24
C CYS A 211 0.01 -28.98 10.37
#